data_AF-A0A6S6U2N6-F1
#
_entry.id   AF-A0A6S6U2N6-F1
#
_cell.length_a   1.000
_cell.length_b   1.000
_cell.length_c   1.000
_cell.angle_alpha   90.00
_cell.angle_beta   90.00
_cell.angle_gamma   90.00
#
_symmetry.space_group_name_H-M   'P 1'
#
loop_
_entity.id
_entity.type
_entity.pdbx_description
1 polymer ?
#
loop_
_entity_poly.entity_id
_entity_poly.type
_entity_poly.pdbx_seq_one_letter_code
_entity_poly.pdbx_strand_id
1 'polypeptide(L)' 'MRNFWRLLWMFSLLLLTLNANPQKEEIILYYGNGCVHCAHVEKVLKEHNLEDKFVKKEIYQNLKNAEEFNDVCDENKI' A
#
# COMPACT_ATOMS: atom_id res chain seq x y z
N MET A 1 45.29 -17.45 8.84
CA MET A 1 44.75 -16.59 7.76
C MET A 1 43.39 -17.04 7.19
N ARG A 2 42.97 -18.32 7.31
CA ARG A 2 41.69 -18.82 6.74
C ARG A 2 40.41 -18.29 7.41
N ASN A 3 40.48 -17.84 8.67
CA ASN A 3 39.32 -17.39 9.44
C ASN A 3 38.91 -15.94 9.11
N PHE A 4 39.85 -15.15 8.56
CA PHE A 4 39.60 -13.76 8.18
C PHE A 4 38.64 -13.66 6.99
N TRP A 5 38.78 -14.55 6.01
CA TRP A 5 37.89 -14.59 4.85
C TRP A 5 36.47 -15.05 5.20
N ARG A 6 36.33 -15.93 6.19
CA ARG A 6 35.03 -16.36 6.72
C ARG A 6 34.30 -15.22 7.43
N LEU A 7 35.03 -14.44 8.22
CA LEU A 7 34.49 -13.24 8.87
C LEU A 7 34.09 -12.17 7.86
N LEU A 8 34.91 -11.95 6.82
CA LEU A 8 34.59 -11.00 5.75
C LEU A 8 33.33 -11.40 4.97
N TRP A 9 33.18 -12.70 4.68
CA TRP A 9 32.01 -13.24 4.00
C TRP A 9 30.74 -13.18 4.85
N MET A 10 30.86 -13.47 6.15
CA MET A 10 29.78 -13.30 7.13
C MET A 10 29.36 -11.83 7.29
N PHE A 11 30.31 -10.90 7.28
CA PHE A 11 30.03 -9.47 7.38
C PHE A 11 29.34 -8.95 6.10
N SER A 12 29.74 -9.46 4.93
CA SER A 12 29.06 -9.17 3.67
C SER A 12 27.62 -9.71 3.63
N LEU A 13 27.38 -10.90 4.20
CA LEU A 13 26.04 -11.48 4.29
C LEU A 13 25.14 -10.68 5.25
N LEU A 14 25.70 -10.20 6.36
CA LEU A 14 25.02 -9.36 7.35
C LEU A 14 24.66 -7.97 6.79
N LEU A 15 25.55 -7.38 5.98
CA LEU A 15 25.30 -6.11 5.27
C LEU A 15 24.17 -6.20 4.24
N LEU A 16 23.98 -7.38 3.60
CA LEU A 16 22.86 -7.58 2.66
C LEU A 16 21.50 -7.54 3.37
N THR A 17 21.39 -8.09 4.58
CA THR A 17 20.11 -8.18 5.31
C THR A 17 19.65 -6.84 5.91
N LEU A 18 20.56 -5.89 6.12
CA LEU A 18 20.26 -4.58 6.71
C LEU A 18 19.54 -3.62 5.76
N ASN A 19 19.57 -3.88 4.44
CA ASN A 19 18.94 -3.03 3.42
C ASN A 19 17.55 -3.52 2.99
N ALA A 20 17.01 -4.55 3.63
CA ALA A 20 15.64 -4.98 3.39
C ALA A 20 14.68 -3.96 4.03
N ASN A 21 14.28 -2.93 3.28
CA ASN A 21 13.15 -2.10 3.64
C ASN A 21 11.88 -2.84 3.21
N PRO A 22 11.06 -3.38 4.14
CA PRO A 22 9.78 -3.95 3.75
C PRO A 22 8.94 -2.82 3.17
N GLN A 23 8.69 -2.86 1.85
CA GLN A 23 7.69 -1.98 1.25
C GLN A 23 6.38 -2.26 1.95
N LYS A 24 5.92 -1.32 2.77
CA LYS A 24 4.61 -1.39 3.39
C LYS A 24 3.61 -1.22 2.27
N GLU A 25 2.99 -2.32 1.85
CA GLU A 25 1.88 -2.28 0.88
C GLU A 25 0.76 -1.42 1.49
N GLU A 26 0.50 -0.29 0.87
CA GLU A 26 -0.60 0.60 1.24
C GLU A 26 -1.89 0.06 0.63
N ILE A 27 -2.93 -0.06 1.43
CA ILE A 27 -4.25 -0.45 0.93
C ILE A 27 -4.99 0.82 0.52
N ILE A 28 -5.35 0.94 -0.74
CA ILE A 28 -6.03 2.12 -1.28
C ILE A 28 -7.55 1.89 -1.29
N LEU A 29 -8.30 2.87 -0.81
CA LEU A 29 -9.76 2.91 -0.91
C LEU A 29 -10.17 4.04 -1.87
N TYR A 30 -10.60 3.67 -3.06
CA TYR A 30 -11.24 4.62 -3.99
C TYR A 30 -12.70 4.84 -3.58
N TYR A 31 -13.12 6.11 -3.47
CA TYR A 31 -14.48 6.47 -3.04
C TYR A 31 -15.01 7.70 -3.80
N GLY A 32 -16.33 7.87 -3.83
CA GLY A 32 -16.96 9.04 -4.43
C GLY A 32 -17.68 9.90 -3.39
N ASN A 33 -17.42 11.21 -3.37
CA ASN A 33 -18.17 12.14 -2.53
C ASN A 33 -19.65 12.17 -2.95
N GLY A 34 -20.56 11.99 -1.99
CA GLY A 34 -22.01 11.97 -2.24
C GLY A 34 -22.53 10.65 -2.82
N CYS A 35 -21.68 9.63 -2.94
CA CYS A 35 -22.11 8.32 -3.38
C CYS A 35 -22.67 7.50 -2.19
N VAL A 36 -23.93 7.06 -2.33
CA VAL A 36 -24.67 6.35 -1.27
C VAL A 36 -24.08 4.96 -0.95
N HIS A 37 -23.41 4.33 -1.90
CA HIS A 37 -22.80 3.01 -1.69
C HIS A 37 -21.50 3.10 -0.89
N CYS A 38 -20.71 4.17 -1.06
CA CYS A 38 -19.50 4.42 -0.26
C CYS A 38 -19.83 4.70 1.21
N ALA A 39 -20.96 5.37 1.50
CA ALA A 39 -21.35 5.72 2.87
C ALA A 39 -21.50 4.50 3.80
N HIS A 40 -21.95 3.36 3.26
CA HIS A 40 -22.03 2.13 4.06
C HIS A 40 -20.64 1.60 4.42
N VAL A 41 -19.71 1.59 3.45
CA VAL A 41 -18.33 1.14 3.66
C VAL A 41 -17.62 2.04 4.68
N GLU A 42 -17.76 3.35 4.56
CA GLU A 42 -17.19 4.32 5.51
C GLU A 42 -17.70 4.08 6.94
N LYS A 43 -19.00 3.81 7.09
CA LYS A 43 -19.58 3.48 8.40
C LYS A 43 -18.94 2.23 9.00
N VAL A 44 -18.80 1.16 8.23
CA VAL A 44 -18.16 -0.08 8.68
C VAL A 44 -16.70 0.15 9.07
N LEU A 45 -15.94 0.89 8.24
CA LEU A 45 -14.55 1.21 8.54
C LEU A 45 -14.41 2.00 9.83
N LYS A 46 -15.32 2.96 10.07
CA LYS A 46 -15.35 3.76 11.30
C LYS A 46 -15.74 2.94 12.52
N GLU A 47 -16.78 2.10 12.44
CA GLU A 47 -17.26 1.25 13.54
C GLU A 47 -16.16 0.29 14.05
N HIS A 48 -15.25 -0.13 13.16
CA HIS A 48 -14.14 -1.02 13.49
C HIS A 48 -12.79 -0.31 13.71
N ASN A 49 -12.74 1.03 13.70
CA ASN A 49 -11.50 1.82 13.83
C ASN A 49 -10.45 1.44 12.76
N LEU A 50 -10.89 1.18 11.53
CA LEU A 50 -10.04 0.79 10.41
C LEU A 50 -9.71 1.95 9.47
N GLU A 51 -10.21 3.16 9.73
CA GLU A 51 -10.05 4.30 8.82
C GLU A 51 -8.59 4.62 8.49
N ASP A 52 -7.68 4.46 9.45
CA ASP A 52 -6.24 4.72 9.29
C ASP A 52 -5.47 3.60 8.58
N LYS A 53 -6.15 2.49 8.24
CA LYS A 53 -5.54 1.38 7.48
C LYS A 53 -5.54 1.64 5.98
N PHE A 54 -6.34 2.59 5.51
CA PHE A 54 -6.56 2.84 4.09
C PHE A 54 -6.11 4.24 3.69
N VAL A 55 -5.43 4.32 2.55
CA VAL A 55 -5.23 5.59 1.85
C VAL A 55 -6.49 5.86 1.04
N LYS A 56 -7.28 6.85 1.46
CA LYS A 56 -8.54 7.21 0.79
C LYS A 56 -8.27 8.10 -0.43
N LYS A 57 -8.79 7.72 -1.59
CA LYS A 57 -8.71 8.49 -2.84
C LYS A 57 -10.10 8.78 -3.40
N GLU A 58 -10.47 10.05 -3.41
CA GLU A 58 -11.75 10.49 -3.96
C GLU A 58 -11.68 10.52 -5.50
N ILE A 59 -12.68 10.00 -6.23
CA ILE A 59 -12.63 9.85 -7.69
C ILE A 59 -13.63 10.70 -8.48
N TYR A 60 -14.64 11.33 -7.87
CA TYR A 60 -15.62 12.12 -8.63
C TYR A 60 -15.17 13.56 -8.86
N GLN A 61 -14.39 14.12 -7.94
CA GLN A 61 -13.94 15.51 -7.94
C GLN A 61 -12.42 15.63 -8.15
N ASN A 62 -11.69 14.51 -8.12
CA ASN A 62 -10.27 14.46 -8.42
C ASN A 62 -10.00 13.59 -9.65
N LEU A 63 -9.82 14.25 -10.80
CA LEU A 63 -9.59 13.60 -12.09
C LEU A 63 -8.37 12.65 -12.07
N LYS A 64 -7.29 13.04 -11.40
CA LYS A 64 -6.07 12.23 -11.33
C LYS A 64 -6.33 10.89 -10.62
N ASN A 65 -7.09 10.92 -9.54
CA ASN A 65 -7.46 9.70 -8.84
C ASN A 65 -8.42 8.83 -9.67
N ALA A 66 -9.29 9.46 -10.46
CA ALA A 66 -10.22 8.76 -11.35
C ALA A 66 -9.48 8.04 -12.48
N GLU A 67 -8.48 8.68 -13.08
CA GLU A 67 -7.60 8.07 -14.09
C GLU A 67 -6.87 6.86 -13.48
N GLU A 68 -6.24 7.03 -12.31
CA GLU A 68 -5.57 5.94 -11.61
C GLU A 68 -6.53 4.78 -11.27
N PHE A 69 -7.75 5.08 -10.85
CA PHE A 69 -8.77 4.06 -10.57
C PHE A 69 -9.15 3.27 -11.83
N ASN A 70 -9.31 3.94 -12.97
CA ASN A 70 -9.62 3.27 -14.23
C ASN A 70 -8.50 2.34 -14.67
N ASP A 71 -7.24 2.78 -14.56
CA ASP A 71 -6.07 1.94 -14.85
C ASP A 71 -6.08 0.67 -13.97
N VAL A 72 -6.37 0.83 -12.67
CA VAL A 72 -6.48 -0.30 -11.73
C VAL A 72 -7.62 -1.26 -12.12
N CYS A 73 -8.79 -0.74 -12.52
CA CYS A 73 -9.91 -1.57 -12.98
C CYS A 73 -9.54 -2.35 -14.26
N ASP A 74 -8.89 -1.70 -15.23
CA ASP A 74 -8.47 -2.32 -16.48
C ASP A 74 -7.43 -3.43 -16.24
N GLU A 75 -6.44 -3.17 -15.39
CA GLU A 75 -5.41 -4.16 -15.01
C GLU A 75 -6.01 -5.38 -14.31
N ASN A 76 -6.99 -5.17 -13.43
CA ASN A 76 -7.63 -6.23 -12.65
C ASN A 76 -8.85 -6.86 -13.34
N LYS A 77 -9.25 -6.35 -14.50
CA LYS A 77 -10.43 -6.80 -15.29
C LYS A 77 -11.74 -6.72 -14.48
N ILE A 78 -11.92 -5.61 -13.77
CA ILE A 78 -13.11 -5.30 -12.95
C ILE A 78 -14.05 -4.37 -13.72
#